data_AF-A0A352XJZ1-F1
#
_entry.id   AF-A0A352XJZ1-F1
#
_cell.length_a   1.000
_cell.length_b   1.000
_cell.length_c   1.000
_cell.angle_alpha   90.00
_cell.angle_beta   90.00
_cell.angle_gamma   90.00
#
_symmetry.space_group_name_H-M   'P 1'
#
loop_
_entity.id
_entity.type
_entity.pdbx_description
1 polymer ?
#
loop_
_entity_poly.entity_id
_entity_poly.type
_entity_poly.pdbx_seq_one_letter_code
_entity_poly.pdbx_strand_id
1 'polypeptide(L)' 'MLSQKIKALLATARIANVPSVVSNVFTGMMLLIFFVRDPPELNHRTIYIILAAVCLYIAGNFLNDWHDVAWDEKNRP' A
#
# COMPACT_ATOMS: atom_id res chain seq x y z
N MET A 1 -5.49 3.75 26.10
CA MET A 1 -4.10 3.80 25.59
C MET A 1 -3.86 2.93 24.36
N LEU A 2 -4.11 1.61 24.39
CA LEU A 2 -3.84 0.72 23.24
C LEU A 2 -4.57 1.14 21.94
N SER A 3 -5.86 1.49 22.05
CA SER A 3 -6.66 1.97 20.90
C SER A 3 -6.07 3.23 20.23
N GLN A 4 -5.52 4.17 21.02
CA GLN A 4 -4.88 5.37 20.47
C GLN A 4 -3.57 5.04 19.76
N LYS A 5 -2.75 4.12 20.31
CA LYS A 5 -1.52 3.66 19.66
C LYS A 5 -1.80 2.95 18.33
N ILE A 6 -2.85 2.12 18.28
CA ILE A 6 -3.28 1.46 17.05
C ILE A 6 -3.75 2.49 16.01
N LYS A 7 -4.56 3.48 16.41
CA LYS A 7 -5.01 4.55 15.52
C LYS A 7 -3.82 5.35 14.96
N ALA A 8 -2.85 5.69 15.79
CA ALA A 8 -1.64 6.37 15.35
C ALA A 8 -0.85 5.53 14.32
N LEU A 9 -0.65 4.24 14.60
CA LEU A 9 0.05 3.33 13.69
C LEU A 9 -0.68 3.21 12.34
N LEU A 10 -2.01 3.11 12.35
CA LEU A 10 -2.83 3.05 11.14
C LEU A 10 -2.78 4.35 10.32
N ALA A 11 -2.64 5.49 10.99
CA ALA A 11 -2.49 6.80 10.35
C ALA A 11 -1.13 6.91 9.66
N THR A 12 -0.04 6.55 10.35
CA THR A 12 1.33 6.52 9.78
C THR A 12 1.44 5.52 8.62
N ALA A 13 0.79 4.36 8.73
CA ALA A 13 0.70 3.38 7.65
C ALA A 13 -0.17 3.84 6.45
N ARG A 14 -0.86 4.98 6.57
CA ARG A 14 -1.81 5.52 5.58
C ARG A 14 -2.82 4.46 5.13
N ILE A 15 -3.38 3.71 6.08
CA ILE A 15 -4.25 2.56 5.79
C ILE A 15 -5.45 2.92 4.90
N ALA A 16 -5.91 4.17 4.94
CA ALA A 16 -7.00 4.68 4.12
C ALA A 16 -6.71 4.62 2.61
N ASN A 17 -5.43 4.56 2.21
CA ASN A 17 -4.98 4.47 0.82
C ASN A 17 -4.82 3.02 0.34
N VAL A 18 -4.89 2.02 1.24
CA VAL A 18 -4.79 0.60 0.88
C VAL A 18 -5.80 0.20 -0.21
N PRO A 19 -7.08 0.63 -0.18
CA PRO A 19 -8.01 0.33 -1.27
C PRO A 19 -7.51 0.80 -2.64
N SER A 20 -6.85 1.96 -2.72
CA SER A 20 -6.28 2.46 -3.97
C SER A 20 -5.10 1.59 -4.44
N VAL A 21 -4.25 1.11 -3.53
CA VAL A 21 -3.15 0.19 -3.86
C VAL A 21 -3.68 -1.10 -4.45
N VAL A 22 -4.72 -1.68 -3.83
CA VAL A 22 -5.39 -2.90 -4.34
C VAL A 22 -5.98 -2.65 -5.72
N SER A 23 -6.69 -1.55 -5.92
CA SER A 23 -7.24 -1.17 -7.23
C SER A 23 -6.14 -1.04 -8.29
N ASN A 24 -5.00 -0.44 -7.96
CA ASN A 24 -3.87 -0.33 -8.89
C ASN A 24 -3.30 -1.69 -9.30
N VAL A 25 -3.20 -2.64 -8.37
CA VAL A 25 -2.78 -4.02 -8.69
C VAL A 25 -3.77 -4.66 -9.68
N PHE A 26 -5.07 -4.54 -9.42
CA PHE A 26 -6.10 -5.04 -10.34
C PHE A 26 -6.05 -4.34 -11.69
N THR A 27 -5.87 -3.02 -11.73
CA THR A 27 -5.71 -2.26 -12.98
C THR A 27 -4.51 -2.77 -13.76
N GLY A 28 -3.35 -2.95 -13.11
CA GLY A 28 -2.15 -3.51 -13.74
C GLY A 28 -2.37 -4.91 -14.31
N MET A 29 -3.11 -5.77 -13.59
CA MET A 29 -3.50 -7.08 -14.09
C MET A 29 -4.43 -7.01 -15.29
N MET A 30 -5.46 -6.15 -15.26
CA MET A 30 -6.38 -5.98 -16.38
C MET A 30 -5.69 -5.43 -17.62
N LEU A 31 -4.67 -4.58 -17.46
CA LEU A 31 -3.89 -4.08 -18.59
C LEU A 31 -3.16 -5.20 -19.36
N LEU A 32 -2.84 -6.34 -18.73
CA LEU A 32 -2.25 -7.48 -19.42
C LEU A 32 -3.14 -8.04 -20.54
N ILE A 33 -4.46 -7.84 -20.48
CA ILE A 33 -5.40 -8.27 -21.53
C ILE A 33 -5.05 -7.64 -22.89
N PHE A 34 -4.45 -6.45 -22.89
CA PHE A 34 -4.01 -5.79 -24.13
C PHE A 34 -2.71 -6.36 -24.71
N PHE A 35 -1.95 -7.12 -23.92
CA PHE A 35 -0.64 -7.65 -24.31
C PHE A 35 -0.62 -9.18 -24.42
N VAL A 36 -1.52 -9.86 -23.72
CA VAL A 36 -1.62 -11.32 -23.63
C VAL A 36 -3.06 -11.72 -23.96
N ARG A 37 -3.22 -12.74 -24.82
CA ARG A 37 -4.56 -13.20 -25.26
C ARG A 37 -5.37 -13.88 -24.16
N ASP A 38 -4.71 -14.33 -23.10
CA ASP A 38 -5.36 -15.01 -21.98
C ASP A 38 -5.68 -14.02 -20.85
N PRO A 39 -6.93 -13.99 -20.36
CA PRO A 39 -7.29 -13.13 -19.24
C PRO A 39 -6.55 -13.56 -17.97
N PRO A 40 -6.19 -12.61 -17.10
CA PRO A 40 -5.53 -12.92 -15.84
C PRO A 40 -6.48 -13.70 -14.92
N GLU A 41 -6.00 -14.84 -14.42
CA GLU A 41 -6.75 -15.66 -13.47
C GLU A 41 -6.77 -15.03 -12.07
N LEU A 42 -7.96 -14.97 -11.45
CA LEU A 42 -8.12 -14.60 -10.05
C LEU A 42 -7.92 -15.84 -9.16
N ASN A 43 -6.66 -16.26 -9.00
CA ASN A 43 -6.28 -17.39 -8.16
C ASN A 43 -5.53 -16.93 -6.89
N HIS A 44 -5.03 -17.87 -6.08
CA HIS A 44 -4.30 -17.58 -4.84
C HIS A 44 -3.06 -16.70 -5.05
N ARG A 45 -2.42 -16.73 -6.24
CA ARG A 45 -1.27 -15.87 -6.56
C ARG A 45 -1.68 -14.39 -6.56
N THR A 46 -2.87 -14.07 -7.04
CA THR A 46 -3.43 -12.72 -7.00
C THR A 46 -3.54 -12.20 -5.57
N ILE A 47 -3.98 -13.05 -4.64
CA ILE A 47 -4.04 -12.70 -3.21
C ILE A 47 -2.64 -12.40 -2.67
N TYR A 48 -1.64 -13.24 -2.98
CA TYR A 48 -0.27 -13.01 -2.54
C TYR A 48 0.36 -11.73 -3.13
N ILE A 49 0.07 -11.41 -4.39
CA ILE A 49 0.53 -10.16 -5.03
C ILE A 49 -0.11 -8.95 -4.35
N ILE A 50 -1.41 -9.00 -4.08
CA ILE A 50 -2.12 -7.93 -3.37
C ILE A 50 -1.52 -7.74 -1.97
N LEU A 51 -1.32 -8.82 -1.22
CA LEU A 51 -0.72 -8.75 0.11
C LEU A 51 0.70 -8.17 0.06
N ALA A 52 1.53 -8.61 -0.90
CA ALA A 52 2.87 -8.08 -1.09
C ALA A 52 2.86 -6.59 -1.42
N ALA A 53 1.97 -6.14 -2.30
CA ALA A 53 1.82 -4.73 -2.66
C ALA A 53 1.38 -3.87 -1.45
N VAL A 54 0.45 -4.37 -0.64
CA VAL A 54 0.01 -3.69 0.59
C VAL A 54 1.14 -3.65 1.62
N CYS A 55 1.86 -4.75 1.84
CA CYS A 55 3.01 -4.78 2.75
C CYS A 55 4.10 -3.80 2.29
N LEU A 56 4.42 -3.78 0.99
CA LEU A 56 5.41 -2.85 0.42
C LEU A 56 4.96 -1.39 0.58
N TYR A 57 3.67 -1.11 0.35
CA TYR A 57 3.11 0.22 0.57
C TYR A 57 3.24 0.66 2.02
N ILE A 58 2.84 -0.18 2.99
CA ILE A 58 2.92 0.14 4.41
C ILE A 58 4.37 0.33 4.85
N ALA A 59 5.27 -0.58 4.44
CA ALA A 59 6.69 -0.48 4.75
C ALA A 59 7.32 0.78 4.15
N GLY A 60 6.96 1.13 2.91
CA GLY A 60 7.39 2.36 2.25
C GLY A 60 6.94 3.61 2.99
N ASN A 61 5.70 3.65 3.52
CA ASN A 61 5.22 4.77 4.32
C ASN A 61 5.97 4.91 5.65
N PHE A 62 6.22 3.79 6.35
CA PHE A 62 7.03 3.83 7.58
C PHE A 62 8.47 4.27 7.30
N LEU A 63 9.07 3.80 6.21
CA LEU A 63 10.41 4.19 5.82
C LEU A 63 10.47 5.68 5.45
N ASN A 64 9.48 6.17 4.71
CA ASN A 64 9.37 7.58 4.33
C ASN A 64 9.24 8.47 5.57
N ASP A 65 8.30 8.14 6.47
CA ASP A 65 8.09 8.94 7.68
C ASP A 65 9.30 8.87 8.62
N TRP A 66 10.04 7.76 8.67
CA TRP A 66 11.31 7.66 9.44
C TRP A 66 12.43 8.52 8.86
N HIS A 67 12.59 8.51 7.54
CA HIS A 67 13.59 9.32 6.86
C HIS A 67 13.28 10.81 6.96
N ASP A 68 11.99 11.17 6.92
CA ASP A 68 11.54 12.56 6.84
C ASP A 68 11.33 13.21 8.21
N VAL A 69 11.57 12.52 9.34
CA VAL A 69 11.38 13.07 10.71
C VAL A 69 12.00 14.47 10.87
N ALA A 70 13.29 14.61 10.53
CA ALA A 70 13.99 15.89 10.69
C ALA A 70 13.46 17.00 9.75
N TRP A 71 12.90 16.61 8.60
CA TRP A 71 12.27 17.54 7.68
C TRP A 71 10.87 17.94 8.15
N ASP A 72 10.08 16.98 8.61
CA ASP A 72 8.72 17.18 9.13
C ASP A 72 8.74 18.07 10.38
N GLU A 73 9.67 17.85 11.32
CA GLU A 73 9.85 18.73 12.50
C GLU A 73 10.08 20.20 12.14
N LYS A 74 10.67 20.47 10.97
CA LYS A 74 10.98 21.83 10.49
C LYS A 74 9.87 22.44 9.63
N ASN A 75 9.13 21.63 8.88
CA ASN A 75 8.23 22.09 7.82
C ASN A 75 6.74 21.78 8.07
N ARG A 76 6.43 20.91 9.05
CA ARG A 76 5.07 20.50 9.42
C ARG A 76 4.89 20.55 10.95
N PRO A 77 4.89 21.76 11.54
CA PRO A 77 4.60 21.93 12.97
C PRO A 77 3.16 21.59 13.34
#